data_AF-A0A8X6XLS5-F1
#
_entry.id   AF-A0A8X6XLS5-F1
#
_cell.length_a   1.000
_cell.length_b   1.000
_cell.length_c   1.000
_cell.angle_alpha   90.00
_cell.angle_beta   90.00
_cell.angle_gamma   90.00
#
_symmetry.space_group_name_H-M   'P 1'
#
loop_
_entity.id
_entity.type
_entity.pdbx_description
1 polymer ?
#
loop_
_entity_poly.entity_id
_entity_poly.type
_entity_poly.pdbx_seq_one_letter_code
_entity_poly.pdbx_strand_id
1 'polypeptide(L)'
;MICKLALLVAAAAVASAQYGHHYPAHGYGHGYEGHHDDYHHAPQPYDYGYDVKDDYGNKQFRKETGDGKGGVKGSYGYVDAHGIHRQVDYVADHHGFRAQVKTNEPGTANQNPAAVGVHSAAPVHVHAPAYAAPSHYAPAHHAGPHYAPSHHIPYRVPKYAYY
;
A
#
# COMPACT_ATOMS: atom_id res chain seq x y z
N MET A 1 -8.87 14.37 -8.89
CA MET A 1 -8.36 13.03 -9.25
C MET A 1 -7.28 12.69 -8.25
N ILE A 2 -7.61 11.85 -7.25
CA ILE A 2 -6.72 11.47 -6.16
C ILE A 2 -5.84 10.31 -6.67
N CYS A 3 -4.60 10.63 -7.03
CA CYS A 3 -3.56 9.62 -7.19
C CYS A 3 -3.10 9.20 -5.80
N LYS A 4 -3.72 8.14 -5.27
CA LYS A 4 -3.18 7.41 -4.12
C LYS A 4 -1.81 6.89 -4.54
N LEU A 5 -0.73 7.53 -4.09
CA LEU A 5 0.61 6.98 -4.21
C LEU A 5 0.63 5.68 -3.43
N ALA A 6 0.76 4.56 -4.15
CA ALA A 6 0.88 3.25 -3.55
C ALA A 6 2.14 3.23 -2.69
N LEU A 7 1.93 3.04 -1.39
CA LEU A 7 2.96 2.73 -0.41
C LEU A 7 3.62 1.42 -0.85
N LEU A 8 4.78 1.48 -1.51
CA LEU A 8 5.64 0.33 -1.71
C LEU A 8 6.21 -0.05 -0.33
N VAL A 9 5.42 -0.83 0.41
CA VAL A 9 5.89 -1.59 1.57
C VAL A 9 6.68 -2.75 0.98
N ALA A 10 8.00 -2.59 0.89
CA ALA A 10 8.88 -3.73 0.72
C ALA A 10 8.90 -4.50 2.05
N ALA A 11 7.85 -5.29 2.29
CA ALA A 11 7.85 -6.32 3.31
C ALA A 11 8.79 -7.42 2.82
N ALA A 12 10.04 -7.41 3.29
CA ALA A 12 10.88 -8.59 3.22
C ALA A 12 10.30 -9.60 4.23
N ALA A 13 9.43 -10.47 3.75
CA ALA A 13 9.00 -11.63 4.51
C ALA A 13 10.23 -12.52 4.72
N VAL A 14 10.71 -12.62 5.96
CA VAL A 14 11.59 -13.72 6.35
C VAL A 14 10.69 -14.96 6.41
N ALA A 15 10.60 -15.66 5.28
CA ALA A 15 9.97 -16.97 5.23
C ALA A 15 10.90 -17.95 5.96
N SER A 16 10.60 -18.26 7.22
CA SER A 16 11.02 -19.53 7.79
C SER A 16 10.23 -20.61 7.04
N ALA A 17 10.88 -21.27 6.08
CA ALA A 17 10.30 -22.36 5.32
C ALA A 17 10.01 -23.56 6.26
N GLN A 18 8.83 -23.58 6.87
CA GLN A 18 8.18 -24.80 7.31
C GLN A 18 7.23 -25.23 6.19
N TYR A 19 7.79 -25.76 5.11
CA TYR A 19 7.01 -26.26 3.97
C TYR A 19 6.66 -27.73 4.21
N GLY A 20 5.71 -27.97 5.12
CA GLY A 20 5.08 -29.28 5.28
C GLY A 20 4.01 -29.47 4.20
N HIS A 21 4.41 -29.86 2.99
CA HIS A 21 3.46 -30.21 1.93
C HIS A 21 3.12 -31.70 2.00
N HIS A 22 1.93 -31.98 2.54
CA HIS A 22 1.28 -33.29 2.47
C HIS A 22 0.56 -33.40 1.11
N TYR A 23 0.97 -34.37 0.28
CA TYR A 23 0.23 -34.80 -0.90
C TYR A 23 0.01 -36.32 -0.85
N PRO A 24 -1.13 -36.81 -1.37
CA PRO A 24 -1.64 -38.15 -1.08
C PRO A 24 -0.87 -39.24 -1.81
N ALA A 25 -0.87 -40.43 -1.21
CA ALA A 25 -0.29 -41.64 -1.76
C ALA A 25 -0.98 -42.06 -3.07
N HIS A 26 -0.23 -42.07 -4.17
CA HIS A 26 -0.54 -42.83 -5.37
C HIS A 26 0.71 -43.57 -5.84
N GLY A 27 0.58 -44.89 -5.94
CA GLY A 27 1.67 -45.80 -6.27
C GLY A 27 1.97 -45.91 -7.77
N TYR A 28 2.83 -46.90 -8.02
CA TYR A 28 3.36 -47.43 -9.29
C TYR A 28 4.60 -46.72 -9.86
N GLY A 29 5.75 -47.38 -9.65
CA GLY A 29 6.66 -47.67 -10.76
C GLY A 29 7.91 -46.80 -10.88
N HIS A 30 9.04 -47.41 -10.51
CA HIS A 30 10.40 -47.22 -11.06
C HIS A 30 10.91 -45.79 -11.26
N GLY A 31 11.76 -45.33 -10.35
CA GLY A 31 12.56 -44.12 -10.54
C GLY A 31 13.89 -44.25 -9.80
N TYR A 32 14.98 -44.16 -10.56
CA TYR A 32 16.34 -43.82 -10.14
C TYR A 32 16.48 -43.38 -8.67
N GLU A 33 17.31 -44.11 -7.92
CA GLU A 33 17.80 -43.69 -6.59
C GLU A 33 18.75 -42.49 -6.79
N GLY A 34 18.17 -41.33 -7.08
CA GLY A 34 18.86 -40.06 -7.02
C GLY A 34 19.06 -39.73 -5.55
N HIS A 35 20.27 -39.97 -5.04
CA HIS A 35 20.72 -39.36 -3.79
C HIS A 35 20.64 -37.84 -3.94
N HIS A 36 19.49 -37.26 -3.58
CA HIS A 36 19.37 -35.84 -3.31
C HIS A 36 20.06 -35.61 -1.98
N ASP A 37 21.38 -35.42 -2.02
CA ASP A 37 22.10 -34.78 -0.94
C ASP A 37 21.52 -33.36 -0.81
N ASP A 38 20.59 -33.19 0.12
CA ASP A 38 20.04 -31.90 0.49
C ASP A 38 21.14 -31.11 1.21
N TYR A 39 22.02 -30.49 0.43
CA TYR A 39 23.04 -29.59 0.94
C TYR A 39 22.36 -28.30 1.42
N HIS A 40 21.84 -28.32 2.64
CA HIS A 40 21.47 -27.13 3.37
C HIS A 40 22.75 -26.34 3.72
N HIS A 41 23.17 -25.46 2.80
CA HIS A 41 24.24 -24.52 3.10
C HIS A 41 23.73 -23.45 4.07
N ALA A 42 24.46 -23.28 5.18
CA ALA A 42 24.23 -22.15 6.08
C ALA A 42 24.42 -20.83 5.32
N PRO A 43 23.63 -19.78 5.64
CA PRO A 43 23.77 -18.46 5.03
C PRO A 43 25.22 -17.96 5.15
N GLN A 44 25.77 -17.41 4.07
CA GLN A 44 27.09 -16.79 4.10
C GLN A 44 26.95 -15.28 4.38
N PRO A 45 27.96 -14.64 5.00
CA PRO A 45 28.02 -13.20 5.09
C PRO A 45 28.00 -12.56 3.70
N TYR A 46 27.37 -11.39 3.57
CA TYR A 46 27.32 -10.65 2.32
C TYR A 46 27.29 -9.14 2.55
N ASP A 47 27.68 -8.40 1.52
CA ASP A 47 27.49 -6.96 1.40
C ASP A 47 26.84 -6.67 0.06
N TYR A 48 25.77 -5.88 0.08
CA TYR A 48 25.00 -5.51 -1.10
C TYR A 48 24.64 -4.03 -1.07
N GLY A 49 24.66 -3.38 -2.22
CA GLY A 49 24.19 -2.01 -2.33
C GLY A 49 24.14 -1.49 -3.75
N TYR A 50 23.40 -0.40 -3.92
CA TYR A 50 23.36 0.39 -5.15
C TYR A 50 23.13 1.86 -4.82
N ASP A 51 23.53 2.72 -5.75
CA ASP A 51 23.22 4.14 -5.77
C ASP A 51 22.93 4.52 -7.23
N VAL A 52 21.70 4.96 -7.50
CA VAL A 52 21.20 5.26 -8.83
C VAL A 52 20.67 6.68 -8.84
N LYS A 53 21.09 7.46 -9.85
CA LYS A 53 20.61 8.80 -10.11
C LYS A 53 20.17 8.91 -11.56
N ASP A 54 19.01 9.51 -11.82
CA ASP A 54 18.57 9.84 -13.17
C ASP A 54 18.87 11.30 -13.56
N ASP A 55 18.64 11.62 -14.84
CA ASP A 55 18.84 12.96 -15.40
C ASP A 55 17.81 13.99 -14.91
N TYR A 56 16.72 13.52 -14.29
CA TYR A 56 15.63 14.36 -13.77
C TYR A 56 15.86 14.79 -12.31
N GLY A 57 16.94 14.34 -11.68
CA GLY A 57 17.31 14.70 -10.31
C GLY A 57 16.81 13.72 -9.26
N ASN A 58 16.19 12.60 -9.64
CA ASN A 58 15.80 11.56 -8.71
C ASN A 58 17.02 10.71 -8.33
N LYS A 59 17.03 10.24 -7.08
CA LYS A 59 18.05 9.35 -6.52
C LYS A 59 17.43 8.22 -5.73
N GLN A 60 17.91 7.01 -5.93
CA GLN A 60 17.57 5.83 -5.11
C GLN A 60 18.86 5.21 -4.60
N PHE A 61 18.89 4.77 -3.35
CA PHE A 61 20.07 4.11 -2.79
C PHE A 61 19.69 2.98 -1.83
N ARG A 62 20.56 1.99 -1.72
CA ARG A 62 20.49 0.91 -0.73
C ARG A 62 21.89 0.45 -0.34
N LYS A 63 22.05 0.11 0.93
CA LYS A 63 23.18 -0.67 1.46
C LYS A 63 22.65 -1.66 2.48
N GLU A 64 23.17 -2.87 2.46
CA GLU A 64 22.79 -3.95 3.36
C GLU A 64 24.00 -4.88 3.58
N THR A 65 24.15 -5.33 4.82
CA THR A 65 25.13 -6.35 5.20
C THR A 65 24.40 -7.45 5.95
N GLY A 66 24.64 -8.70 5.55
CA GLY A 66 24.23 -9.90 6.30
C GLY A 66 25.43 -10.54 6.98
N ASP A 67 25.28 -11.01 8.21
CA ASP A 67 26.36 -11.62 9.01
C ASP A 67 26.50 -13.14 8.84
N GLY A 68 25.68 -13.76 7.99
CA GLY A 68 25.63 -15.21 7.78
C GLY A 68 25.02 -16.01 8.94
N LYS A 69 24.53 -15.34 9.99
CA LYS A 69 23.96 -15.93 11.20
C LYS A 69 22.50 -15.53 11.42
N GLY A 70 21.86 -14.99 10.38
CA GLY A 70 20.49 -14.49 10.42
C GLY A 70 20.37 -13.02 10.84
N GLY A 71 21.49 -12.33 11.09
CA GLY A 71 21.53 -10.89 11.31
C GLY A 71 21.68 -10.13 9.99
N VAL A 72 20.80 -9.16 9.75
CA VAL A 72 20.85 -8.26 8.60
C VAL A 72 20.71 -6.83 9.08
N LYS A 73 21.53 -5.92 8.55
CA LYS A 73 21.40 -4.48 8.80
C LYS A 73 21.58 -3.70 7.52
N GLY A 74 20.91 -2.57 7.40
CA GLY A 74 21.08 -1.74 6.22
C GLY A 74 20.31 -0.44 6.26
N SER A 75 20.35 0.26 5.14
CA SER A 75 19.50 1.39 4.88
C SER A 75 19.08 1.41 3.42
N TYR A 76 17.87 1.88 3.13
CA TYR A 76 17.45 2.22 1.78
C TYR A 76 16.73 3.56 1.78
N GLY A 77 16.70 4.22 0.64
CA GLY A 77 16.03 5.50 0.54
C GLY A 77 15.97 6.05 -0.86
N TYR A 78 15.30 7.19 -0.93
CA TYR A 78 15.18 7.98 -2.14
C TYR A 78 15.16 9.47 -1.87
N VAL A 79 15.47 10.23 -2.92
CA VAL A 79 15.23 11.68 -3.03
C VAL A 79 14.64 11.93 -4.42
N ASP A 80 13.49 12.58 -4.50
CA ASP A 80 12.91 12.97 -5.79
C ASP A 80 13.44 14.34 -6.28
N ALA A 81 13.08 14.72 -7.50
CA ALA A 81 13.45 15.98 -8.13
C ALA A 81 13.00 17.24 -7.34
N HIS A 82 12.03 17.11 -6.44
CA HIS A 82 11.52 18.18 -5.58
C HIS A 82 12.17 18.20 -4.19
N GLY A 83 13.13 17.30 -3.92
CA GLY A 83 13.77 17.16 -2.62
C GLY A 83 12.92 16.44 -1.57
N ILE A 84 11.80 15.82 -1.98
CA ILE A 84 11.06 14.89 -1.13
C ILE A 84 11.89 13.62 -0.98
N HIS A 85 12.06 13.17 0.25
CA HIS A 85 12.94 12.05 0.56
C HIS A 85 12.36 11.16 1.64
N ARG A 86 12.80 9.91 1.59
CA ARG A 86 12.67 8.93 2.66
C ARG A 86 13.98 8.18 2.80
N GLN A 87 14.45 8.02 4.03
CA GLN A 87 15.47 7.06 4.39
C GLN A 87 14.93 6.13 5.47
N VAL A 88 15.17 4.84 5.31
CA VAL A 88 14.85 3.81 6.29
C VAL A 88 16.13 3.13 6.71
N ASP A 89 16.50 3.28 7.98
CA ASP A 89 17.60 2.56 8.63
C ASP A 89 16.99 1.35 9.36
N TYR A 90 17.47 0.12 9.11
CA TYR A 90 16.85 -1.09 9.65
C TYR A 90 17.85 -2.13 10.15
N VAL A 91 17.34 -2.99 11.04
CA VAL A 91 18.01 -4.19 11.52
C VAL A 91 16.99 -5.32 11.62
N ALA A 92 17.40 -6.52 11.23
CA ALA A 92 16.68 -7.77 11.42
C ALA A 92 17.61 -8.74 12.14
N ASP A 93 17.19 -9.22 13.30
CA ASP A 93 17.93 -10.19 14.11
C ASP A 93 16.96 -10.99 14.98
N HIS A 94 17.48 -11.67 16.00
CA HIS A 94 16.69 -12.44 16.96
C HIS A 94 15.67 -11.61 17.77
N HIS A 95 15.81 -10.28 17.83
CA HIS A 95 14.82 -9.38 18.41
C HIS A 95 13.76 -8.91 17.38
N GLY A 96 13.69 -9.55 16.21
CA GLY A 96 12.75 -9.24 15.13
C GLY A 96 13.26 -8.14 14.19
N PHE A 97 12.35 -7.57 13.40
CA PHE A 97 12.64 -6.45 12.50
C PHE A 97 12.36 -5.11 13.18
N ARG A 98 13.29 -4.17 13.08
CA ARG A 98 13.19 -2.83 13.67
C ARG A 98 13.71 -1.80 12.67
N ALA A 99 13.05 -0.65 12.60
CA ALA A 99 13.43 0.40 11.65
C ALA A 99 13.26 1.81 12.20
N GLN A 100 14.02 2.74 11.63
CA GLN A 100 13.89 4.18 11.81
C GLN A 100 13.69 4.82 10.45
N VAL A 101 12.60 5.56 10.29
CA VAL A 101 12.24 6.28 9.07
C VAL A 101 12.51 7.76 9.28
N LYS A 102 13.25 8.37 8.36
CA LYS A 102 13.43 9.83 8.25
C LYS A 102 12.80 10.27 6.94
N THR A 103 11.86 11.20 6.99
CA THR A 103 11.10 11.61 5.80
C THR A 103 10.63 13.06 5.87
N ASN A 104 10.41 13.70 4.74
CA ASN A 104 9.66 14.96 4.61
C ASN A 104 8.42 14.82 3.70
N GLU A 105 7.98 13.58 3.42
CA GLU A 105 6.85 13.30 2.54
C GLU A 105 5.54 13.88 3.10
N PRO A 106 4.79 14.68 2.31
CA PRO A 106 3.49 15.21 2.73
C PRO A 106 2.54 14.11 3.23
N GLY A 107 1.86 14.38 4.35
CA GLY A 107 0.93 13.44 4.96
C GLY A 107 1.57 12.38 5.87
N THR A 108 2.89 12.41 6.06
CA THR A 108 3.55 11.62 7.10
C THR A 108 3.45 12.32 8.45
N ALA A 109 3.19 11.54 9.50
CA ALA A 109 3.12 12.02 10.88
C ALA A 109 4.21 11.36 11.72
N ASN A 110 4.59 12.01 12.82
CA ASN A 110 5.47 11.45 13.84
C ASN A 110 4.69 10.45 14.69
N GLN A 111 4.36 9.30 14.11
CA GLN A 111 3.69 8.18 14.75
C GLN A 111 4.60 6.96 14.64
N ASN A 112 4.75 6.22 15.74
CA ASN A 112 5.67 5.09 15.82
C ASN A 112 4.88 3.77 15.86
N PRO A 113 4.42 3.24 14.72
CA PRO A 113 3.70 1.98 14.69
C PRO A 113 4.65 0.80 14.95
N ALA A 114 4.21 -0.15 15.78
CA ALA A 114 4.95 -1.37 16.09
C ALA A 114 6.42 -1.08 16.47
N ALA A 115 7.37 -1.69 15.77
CA ALA A 115 8.81 -1.54 16.00
C ALA A 115 9.48 -0.53 15.05
N VAL A 116 8.71 0.43 14.53
CA VAL A 116 9.18 1.45 13.58
C VAL A 116 9.09 2.84 14.22
N GLY A 117 10.23 3.54 14.32
CA GLY A 117 10.25 4.97 14.64
C GLY A 117 10.10 5.79 13.36
N VAL A 118 9.22 6.81 13.36
CA VAL A 118 9.05 7.72 12.22
C VAL A 118 9.37 9.14 12.66
N HIS A 119 10.35 9.73 11.98
CA HIS A 119 10.74 11.13 12.09
C HIS A 119 10.37 11.85 10.79
N SER A 120 9.21 12.50 10.81
CA SER A 120 8.70 13.31 9.73
C SER A 120 8.99 14.80 9.94
N ALA A 121 9.60 15.42 8.93
CA ALA A 121 9.71 16.86 8.74
C ALA A 121 8.68 17.40 7.72
N ALA A 122 7.63 16.63 7.42
CA ALA A 122 6.61 17.03 6.47
C ALA A 122 5.81 18.25 6.98
N PRO A 123 5.40 19.17 6.08
CA PRO A 123 4.56 20.28 6.46
C PRO A 123 3.22 19.76 7.01
N VAL A 124 2.84 20.23 8.21
CA VAL A 124 1.58 19.85 8.86
C VAL A 124 0.43 20.51 8.12
N HIS A 125 -0.36 19.72 7.39
CA HIS A 125 -1.64 20.19 6.86
C HIS A 125 -2.66 20.23 8.00
N VAL A 126 -2.78 21.38 8.65
CA VAL A 126 -3.87 21.63 9.59
C VAL A 126 -5.16 21.65 8.77
N HIS A 127 -5.97 20.60 8.87
CA HIS A 127 -7.33 20.66 8.35
C HIS A 127 -8.05 21.79 9.09
N ALA A 128 -8.43 22.85 8.38
CA ALA A 128 -9.33 23.84 8.93
C ALA A 128 -10.58 23.10 9.46
N PRO A 129 -11.09 23.41 10.67
CA PRO A 129 -12.26 22.74 11.19
C PRO A 129 -13.38 22.85 10.16
N ALA A 130 -13.95 21.72 9.77
CA ALA A 130 -15.15 21.70 8.96
C ALA A 130 -16.24 22.39 9.77
N TYR A 131 -16.59 23.63 9.43
CA TYR A 131 -17.78 24.25 9.97
C TYR A 131 -18.97 23.37 9.56
N ALA A 132 -19.65 22.79 10.56
CA ALA A 132 -20.92 22.13 10.32
C ALA A 132 -21.87 23.16 9.69
N ALA A 133 -22.32 22.89 8.46
CA ALA A 133 -23.37 23.69 7.85
C ALA A 133 -24.60 23.68 8.79
N PRO A 134 -25.25 24.83 9.05
CA PRO A 134 -26.45 24.86 9.88
C PRO A 134 -27.51 23.91 9.32
N SER A 135 -28.09 23.08 10.18
CA SER A 135 -29.24 22.26 9.80
C SER A 135 -30.43 23.18 9.49
N HIS A 136 -30.74 23.36 8.21
CA HIS A 136 -32.02 23.96 7.82
C HIS A 136 -33.11 22.93 8.08
N TYR A 137 -33.89 23.10 9.15
CA TYR A 137 -35.17 22.41 9.28
C TYR A 137 -36.08 22.92 8.15
N ALA A 138 -36.36 22.06 7.18
CA ALA A 138 -37.42 22.32 6.21
C ALA A 138 -38.75 22.41 6.97
N PRO A 139 -39.56 23.46 6.76
CA PRO A 139 -40.87 23.55 7.39
C PRO A 139 -41.74 22.37 6.94
N ALA A 140 -42.41 21.71 7.89
CA ALA A 140 -43.35 20.66 7.61
C ALA A 140 -44.49 21.21 6.73
N HIS A 141 -44.61 20.71 5.50
CA HIS A 141 -45.74 21.01 4.65
C HIS A 141 -46.98 20.33 5.25
N HIS A 142 -47.92 21.14 5.77
CA HIS A 142 -49.25 20.69 6.10
C HIS A 142 -49.95 20.20 4.83
N ALA A 143 -50.34 18.92 4.79
CA ALA A 143 -51.14 18.36 3.72
C ALA A 143 -52.54 19.00 3.73
N GLY A 144 -52.80 19.87 2.75
CA GLY A 144 -54.13 20.39 2.48
C GLY A 144 -55.04 19.31 1.87
N PRO A 145 -56.37 19.43 2.03
CA PRO A 145 -57.32 18.40 1.61
C PRO A 145 -57.29 18.17 0.09
N HIS A 146 -57.22 16.90 -0.30
CA HIS A 146 -57.32 16.44 -1.68
C HIS A 146 -58.68 16.80 -2.28
N TYR A 147 -58.68 17.62 -3.32
CA TYR A 147 -59.82 17.77 -4.24
C TYR A 147 -59.46 17.12 -5.57
N ALA A 148 -60.21 16.09 -5.98
CA ALA A 148 -60.05 15.45 -7.28
C ALA A 148 -60.97 16.11 -8.31
N PRO A 149 -60.47 16.41 -9.52
CA PRO A 149 -61.34 16.34 -10.68
C PRO A 149 -60.72 15.71 -11.94
N SER A 150 -61.47 14.73 -12.45
CA SER A 150 -61.82 14.39 -13.84
C SER A 150 -60.75 14.05 -14.89
N HIS A 151 -60.89 12.83 -15.43
CA HIS A 151 -60.20 12.32 -16.61
C HIS A 151 -60.62 13.05 -17.89
N HIS A 152 -59.66 13.67 -18.57
CA HIS A 152 -59.82 14.09 -19.97
C HIS A 152 -58.74 13.41 -20.81
N ILE A 153 -59.19 12.66 -21.81
CA ILE A 153 -58.37 11.96 -22.79
C ILE A 153 -58.15 12.92 -23.97
N PRO A 154 -56.91 13.31 -24.33
CA PRO A 154 -56.71 14.07 -25.56
C PRO A 154 -56.67 13.13 -26.78
N TYR A 155 -57.55 13.46 -27.73
CA TYR A 155 -57.74 12.85 -29.04
C TYR A 155 -56.50 13.00 -29.95
N ARG A 156 -56.17 11.93 -30.68
CA ARG A 156 -55.01 11.79 -31.57
C ARG A 156 -55.30 12.39 -32.96
N VAL A 157 -54.47 13.32 -33.42
CA VAL A 157 -54.57 13.93 -34.76
C VAL A 157 -54.10 12.96 -35.85
N PRO A 158 -54.85 12.75 -36.95
CA PRO A 158 -54.47 11.85 -38.05
C PRO A 158 -53.46 12.48 -39.03
N LYS A 159 -52.62 11.61 -39.62
CA LYS A 159 -51.63 11.92 -40.66
C LYS A 159 -52.30 12.01 -42.03
N TYR A 160 -51.91 12.99 -42.86
CA TYR A 160 -52.18 12.95 -44.30
C TYR A 160 -50.89 12.61 -45.07
N ALA A 161 -51.04 11.66 -46.01
CA ALA A 161 -50.08 11.37 -47.05
C ALA A 161 -50.50 12.11 -48.33
N TYR A 162 -49.54 12.59 -49.11
CA TYR A 162 -49.73 12.94 -50.52
C TYR A 162 -48.61 12.28 -51.34
N TYR A 163 -49.06 11.37 -52.22
CA TYR A 163 -48.46 10.64 -53.34
C TYR A 163 -47.01 10.17 -53.27
#